data_AF-A0A1Z5TMV2-F1
#
_entry.id   AF-A0A1Z5TMV2-F1
#
_cell.length_a   1.000
_cell.length_b   1.000
_cell.length_c   1.000
_cell.angle_alpha   90.00
_cell.angle_beta   90.00
_cell.angle_gamma   90.00
#
_symmetry.space_group_name_H-M   'P 1'
#
loop_
_entity.id
_entity.type
_entity.pdbx_description
1 polymer ?
#
loop_
_entity_poly.entity_id
_entity_poly.type
_entity_poly.pdbx_seq_one_letter_code
_entity_poly.pdbx_strand_id
1 'polypeptide(L)'
;MECSNFRAAAQRLFEAGKIVDLTLICGSDKYPVHRLLLALHSVYFERLFDTESKEAISTECELHDDLPAAVALMIEYFFSFDYANDAKIDGAFANPLETHTHVYVVAIKYGVEDLKQLACRRCPDLVSEIVPQNLDPTDAIKLLYTATPDQESNTLRKVATTAWCLLSHQIVGYIGQAAAVQLVLDVPDFSVEIAHQYSILVRGRVSEKSSNTCRECGEERHGNYPERLFRSCQGCHRSFAQSRREVKLKTRMQIDFGMFQ
;
A
#
# COMPACT_ATOMS: atom_id res chain seq x y z
N MET A 1 -12.01 15.38 -23.14
CA MET A 1 -12.99 16.47 -23.28
C MET A 1 -13.25 16.97 -21.87
N GLU A 2 -12.47 17.96 -21.43
CA GLU A 2 -12.55 18.47 -20.06
C GLU A 2 -13.81 19.31 -19.90
N CYS A 3 -14.78 18.82 -19.14
CA CYS A 3 -15.97 19.59 -18.76
C CYS A 3 -15.61 20.60 -17.64
N SER A 4 -14.64 21.49 -17.88
CA SER A 4 -14.22 22.53 -16.94
C SER A 4 -15.39 23.40 -16.45
N ASN A 5 -16.34 23.66 -17.35
CA ASN A 5 -17.58 24.38 -17.04
C ASN A 5 -18.49 23.61 -16.06
N PHE A 6 -18.55 22.28 -16.14
CA PHE A 6 -19.33 21.47 -15.21
C PHE A 6 -18.71 21.52 -13.81
N ARG A 7 -17.39 21.29 -13.71
CA ARG A 7 -16.63 21.39 -12.45
C ARG A 7 -16.82 22.75 -11.77
N ALA A 8 -16.64 23.84 -12.53
CA ALA A 8 -16.83 25.20 -12.01
C ALA A 8 -18.29 25.50 -11.61
N ALA A 9 -19.27 24.87 -12.26
CA ALA A 9 -20.68 25.01 -11.87
C ALA A 9 -20.99 24.21 -10.58
N ALA A 10 -20.54 22.96 -10.48
CA ALA A 10 -20.71 22.11 -9.30
C ALA A 10 -20.08 22.75 -8.05
N GLN A 11 -18.85 23.24 -8.17
CA GLN A 11 -18.16 23.91 -7.07
C GLN A 11 -18.88 25.19 -6.61
N ARG A 12 -19.38 26.02 -7.54
CA ARG A 12 -20.17 27.21 -7.17
C ARG A 12 -21.48 26.86 -6.47
N LEU A 13 -22.14 25.76 -6.85
CA LEU A 13 -23.38 25.32 -6.21
C LEU A 13 -23.11 24.84 -4.77
N PHE A 14 -21.99 24.15 -4.55
CA PHE A 14 -21.53 23.74 -3.23
C PHE A 14 -21.24 24.93 -2.32
N GLU A 15 -20.37 25.83 -2.76
CA GLU A 15 -19.96 27.02 -1.98
C GLU A 15 -21.15 27.94 -1.67
N ALA A 16 -22.13 28.02 -2.58
CA ALA A 16 -23.32 28.83 -2.38
C ALA A 16 -24.41 28.17 -1.51
N GLY A 17 -24.31 26.85 -1.23
CA GLY A 17 -25.32 26.09 -0.48
C GLY A 17 -26.72 26.15 -1.10
N LYS A 18 -26.83 26.35 -2.42
CA LYS A 18 -28.12 26.48 -3.11
C LYS A 18 -28.62 25.12 -3.60
N ILE A 19 -29.94 24.90 -3.57
CA ILE A 19 -30.59 23.68 -4.08
C ILE A 19 -30.15 22.42 -3.31
N VAL A 20 -29.70 22.59 -2.07
CA VAL A 20 -29.31 21.50 -1.17
C VAL A 20 -30.54 20.69 -0.80
N ASP A 21 -30.47 19.37 -1.01
CA ASP A 21 -31.54 18.41 -0.75
C ASP A 21 -31.13 17.33 0.26
N LEU A 22 -29.88 17.36 0.73
CA LEU A 22 -29.36 16.47 1.78
C LEU A 22 -28.29 17.17 2.63
N THR A 23 -28.25 16.85 3.92
CA THR A 23 -27.13 17.18 4.80
C THR A 23 -26.45 15.88 5.24
N LEU A 24 -25.18 15.69 4.86
CA LEU A 24 -24.35 14.63 5.42
C LEU A 24 -23.81 15.06 6.77
N ILE A 25 -23.85 14.17 7.76
CA ILE A 25 -23.37 14.42 9.11
C ILE A 25 -22.27 13.40 9.41
N CYS A 26 -21.09 13.86 9.83
CA CYS A 26 -20.00 12.98 10.26
C CYS A 26 -19.38 13.55 11.53
N GLY A 27 -19.66 12.91 12.67
CA GLY A 27 -19.32 13.47 13.97
C GLY A 27 -20.03 14.80 14.23
N SER A 28 -19.24 15.85 14.47
CA SER A 28 -19.73 17.22 14.64
C SER A 28 -20.00 17.95 13.32
N ASP A 29 -19.48 17.44 12.21
CA ASP A 29 -19.41 18.17 10.96
C ASP A 29 -20.67 17.94 10.13
N LYS A 30 -21.18 19.01 9.53
CA LYS A 30 -22.40 19.00 8.71
C LYS A 30 -22.12 19.57 7.33
N TYR A 31 -22.45 18.79 6.32
CA TYR A 31 -22.18 19.10 4.93
C TYR A 31 -23.49 19.21 4.14
N PRO A 32 -23.94 20.42 3.81
CA PRO A 32 -25.05 20.60 2.89
C PRO A 32 -24.60 20.20 1.47
N VAL A 33 -25.20 19.16 0.90
CA VAL A 33 -24.80 18.54 -0.36
C VAL A 33 -25.98 18.24 -1.28
N HIS A 34 -25.68 17.80 -2.51
CA HIS A 34 -26.67 17.44 -3.52
C HIS A 34 -26.70 15.93 -3.75
N ARG A 35 -27.86 15.30 -3.56
CA ARG A 35 -28.04 13.84 -3.75
C ARG A 35 -27.60 13.38 -5.13
N LEU A 36 -27.89 14.18 -6.15
CA LEU A 36 -27.48 13.90 -7.53
C LEU A 36 -25.95 13.76 -7.66
N LEU A 37 -25.17 14.66 -7.05
CA LEU A 37 -23.71 14.61 -7.13
C LEU A 37 -23.14 13.42 -6.37
N LEU A 38 -23.70 13.10 -5.21
CA LEU A 38 -23.33 11.90 -4.45
C LEU A 38 -23.59 10.63 -5.29
N ALA A 39 -24.80 10.49 -5.85
CA ALA A 39 -25.17 9.33 -6.67
C ALA A 39 -24.33 9.19 -7.95
N LEU A 40 -23.93 10.31 -8.57
CA LEU A 40 -23.06 10.28 -9.76
C LEU A 40 -21.68 9.68 -9.48
N HIS A 41 -21.16 9.87 -8.26
CA HIS A 41 -19.80 9.46 -7.90
C HIS A 41 -19.75 8.16 -7.09
N SER A 42 -20.83 7.81 -6.39
CA SER A 42 -20.84 6.75 -5.39
C SER A 42 -21.95 5.74 -5.66
N VAL A 43 -21.55 4.49 -5.91
CA VAL A 43 -22.48 3.36 -6.04
C VAL A 43 -23.28 3.14 -4.75
N TYR A 44 -22.69 3.45 -3.60
CA TYR A 44 -23.40 3.39 -2.32
C TYR A 44 -24.54 4.41 -2.27
N PHE A 45 -24.27 5.68 -2.56
CA PHE A 45 -25.29 6.73 -2.48
C PHE A 45 -26.34 6.60 -3.60
N GLU A 46 -25.95 6.17 -4.80
CA GLU A 46 -26.90 5.82 -5.87
C GLU A 46 -27.92 4.80 -5.36
N ARG A 47 -27.45 3.69 -4.79
CA ARG A 47 -28.32 2.64 -4.23
C ARG A 47 -29.12 3.14 -3.04
N LEU A 48 -28.52 3.98 -2.18
CA LEU A 48 -29.21 4.52 -1.02
C LEU A 48 -30.43 5.32 -1.45
N PHE A 49 -30.30 6.18 -2.45
CA PHE A 49 -31.37 7.07 -2.91
C PHE A 49 -32.40 6.40 -3.83
N ASP A 50 -32.08 5.24 -4.41
CA ASP A 50 -33.02 4.46 -5.23
C ASP A 50 -33.96 3.55 -4.39
N THR A 51 -33.84 3.59 -3.06
CA THR A 51 -34.69 2.78 -2.16
C THR A 51 -35.86 3.57 -1.58
N GLU A 52 -36.90 2.88 -1.09
CA GLU A 52 -37.98 3.48 -0.29
C GLU A 52 -37.63 3.57 1.21
N SER A 53 -36.33 3.50 1.54
CA SER A 53 -35.88 3.52 2.93
C SER A 53 -36.08 4.89 3.58
N LYS A 54 -36.15 4.93 4.92
CA LYS A 54 -36.23 6.21 5.64
C LYS A 54 -35.03 7.10 5.35
N GLU A 55 -33.86 6.51 5.16
CA GLU A 55 -32.63 7.22 4.79
C GLU A 55 -32.73 7.83 3.39
N ALA A 56 -33.39 7.14 2.45
CA ALA A 56 -33.65 7.64 1.10
C ALA A 56 -34.67 8.80 1.06
N ILE A 57 -35.49 8.98 2.08
CA ILE A 57 -36.48 10.09 2.14
C ILE A 57 -36.00 11.19 3.11
N SER A 58 -35.06 10.87 3.99
CA SER A 58 -34.48 11.81 4.94
C SER A 58 -33.70 12.93 4.24
N THR A 59 -33.73 14.11 4.86
CA THR A 59 -32.91 15.27 4.50
C THR A 59 -31.57 15.30 5.24
N GLU A 60 -31.36 14.36 6.17
CA GLU A 60 -30.12 14.16 6.92
C GLU A 60 -29.67 12.70 6.81
N CYS A 61 -28.36 12.48 6.62
CA CYS A 61 -27.75 11.15 6.58
C CYS A 61 -26.45 11.17 7.39
N GLU A 62 -26.35 10.30 8.39
CA GLU A 62 -25.25 10.27 9.34
C GLU A 62 -24.26 9.14 9.01
N LEU A 63 -22.97 9.46 9.04
CA LEU A 63 -21.84 8.57 8.73
C LEU A 63 -21.06 8.30 10.02
N HIS A 64 -21.55 7.34 10.81
CA HIS A 64 -21.12 7.13 12.21
C HIS A 64 -19.70 6.58 12.38
N ASP A 65 -19.24 5.72 11.47
CA ASP A 65 -17.98 4.96 11.63
C ASP A 65 -16.86 5.53 10.74
N ASP A 66 -16.95 6.79 10.36
CA ASP A 66 -16.02 7.42 9.43
C ASP A 66 -15.27 8.56 10.09
N LEU A 67 -14.02 8.76 9.65
CA LEU A 67 -13.22 9.87 10.10
C LEU A 67 -13.71 11.16 9.42
N PRO A 68 -14.11 12.21 10.17
CA PRO A 68 -14.67 13.44 9.57
C PRO A 68 -13.75 14.08 8.54
N ALA A 69 -12.44 14.08 8.77
CA ALA A 69 -11.45 14.61 7.82
C ALA A 69 -11.41 13.83 6.49
N ALA A 70 -11.54 12.49 6.53
CA ALA A 70 -11.56 11.67 5.33
C ALA A 70 -12.86 11.88 4.53
N VAL A 71 -14.00 11.99 5.23
CA VAL A 71 -15.29 12.31 4.64
C VAL A 71 -15.28 13.70 4.00
N ALA A 72 -14.67 14.69 4.66
CA ALA A 72 -14.53 16.04 4.11
C ALA A 72 -13.79 16.04 2.76
N LEU A 73 -12.69 15.27 2.65
CA LEU A 73 -11.94 15.12 1.41
C LEU A 73 -12.73 14.37 0.32
N MET A 74 -13.51 13.36 0.69
CA MET A 74 -14.41 12.68 -0.25
C MET A 74 -15.51 13.62 -0.77
N ILE A 75 -16.09 14.43 0.12
CA ILE A 75 -17.10 15.42 -0.27
C ILE A 75 -16.45 16.48 -1.17
N GLU A 76 -15.26 17.01 -0.84
CA GLU A 76 -14.52 17.93 -1.71
C GLU A 76 -14.31 17.35 -3.11
N TYR A 77 -14.01 16.05 -3.20
CA TYR A 77 -13.89 15.34 -4.47
C TYR A 77 -15.18 15.34 -5.29
N PHE A 78 -16.35 15.12 -4.69
CA PHE A 78 -17.64 15.12 -5.42
C PHE A 78 -17.96 16.44 -6.13
N PHE A 79 -17.38 17.54 -5.66
CA PHE A 79 -17.63 18.87 -6.24
C PHE A 79 -16.47 19.38 -7.10
N SER A 80 -15.24 19.01 -6.75
CA SER A 80 -14.05 19.55 -7.39
C SER A 80 -13.32 18.53 -8.26
N PHE A 81 -13.73 17.26 -8.29
CA PHE A 81 -13.04 16.16 -8.97
C PHE A 81 -11.58 15.98 -8.50
N ASP A 82 -11.28 16.52 -7.33
CA ASP A 82 -9.95 16.53 -6.74
C ASP A 82 -10.07 16.62 -5.22
N TYR A 83 -9.00 16.32 -4.49
CA TYR A 83 -8.99 16.47 -3.04
C TYR A 83 -7.59 16.83 -2.56
N ALA A 84 -7.47 17.41 -1.36
CA ALA A 84 -6.18 17.69 -0.73
C ALA A 84 -5.20 18.42 -1.67
N ASN A 85 -5.64 19.52 -2.28
CA ASN A 85 -4.70 20.45 -2.90
C ASN A 85 -3.91 21.15 -1.79
N ASP A 86 -2.62 21.43 -2.05
CA ASP A 86 -1.57 21.86 -1.10
C ASP A 86 -1.93 22.99 -0.11
N ALA A 87 -3.07 23.66 -0.30
CA ALA A 87 -3.59 24.74 0.52
C ALA A 87 -4.56 24.32 1.66
N LYS A 88 -5.01 23.05 1.75
CA LYS A 88 -6.11 22.64 2.64
C LYS A 88 -5.87 21.41 3.53
N ILE A 89 -4.64 20.90 3.62
CA ILE A 89 -4.35 19.86 4.60
C ILE A 89 -4.22 20.55 5.96
N ASP A 90 -5.36 20.87 6.57
CA ASP A 90 -5.43 21.09 8.02
C ASP A 90 -4.87 19.80 8.65
N GLY A 91 -3.98 19.91 9.64
CA GLY A 91 -3.18 18.81 10.21
C GLY A 91 -3.97 17.68 10.91
N ALA A 92 -5.13 17.30 10.38
CA ALA A 92 -5.99 16.20 10.77
C ALA A 92 -5.32 14.83 10.53
N PHE A 93 -4.33 14.76 9.65
CA PHE A 93 -3.51 13.56 9.40
C PHE A 93 -2.06 13.86 9.75
N ALA A 94 -1.32 12.86 10.23
CA ALA A 94 0.08 13.08 10.62
C ALA A 94 0.98 13.33 9.39
N ASN A 95 0.63 12.76 8.23
CA ASN A 95 1.40 12.91 7.01
C ASN A 95 0.54 12.68 5.73
N PRO A 96 1.08 12.99 4.55
CA PRO A 96 0.39 12.76 3.28
C PRO A 96 0.03 11.30 3.00
N LEU A 97 0.84 10.32 3.47
CA LEU A 97 0.52 8.89 3.27
C LEU A 97 -0.79 8.54 3.98
N GLU A 98 -0.91 8.92 5.25
CA GLU A 98 -2.15 8.72 6.01
C GLU A 98 -3.34 9.39 5.33
N THR A 99 -3.16 10.63 4.87
CA THR A 99 -4.21 11.37 4.14
C THR A 99 -4.74 10.57 2.96
N HIS A 100 -3.86 10.13 2.06
CA HIS A 100 -4.29 9.38 0.87
C HIS A 100 -4.79 7.98 1.21
N THR A 101 -4.25 7.31 2.23
CA THR A 101 -4.77 6.01 2.69
C THR A 101 -6.18 6.14 3.25
N HIS A 102 -6.46 7.14 4.09
CA HIS A 102 -7.80 7.37 4.61
C HIS A 102 -8.80 7.69 3.50
N VAL A 103 -8.40 8.51 2.52
CA VAL A 103 -9.25 8.79 1.34
C VAL A 103 -9.46 7.54 0.49
N TYR A 104 -8.45 6.70 0.32
CA TYR A 104 -8.61 5.42 -0.37
C TYR A 104 -9.62 4.51 0.33
N VAL A 105 -9.54 4.40 1.66
CA VAL A 105 -10.45 3.57 2.47
C VAL A 105 -11.89 4.08 2.40
N VAL A 106 -12.10 5.38 2.56
CA VAL A 106 -13.46 5.96 2.47
C VAL A 106 -14.02 5.78 1.05
N ALA A 107 -13.20 5.93 0.02
CA ALA A 107 -13.61 5.71 -1.36
C ALA A 107 -14.03 4.25 -1.63
N ILE A 108 -13.35 3.27 -1.03
CA ILE A 108 -13.80 1.87 -1.08
C ILE A 108 -15.14 1.71 -0.39
N LYS A 109 -15.27 2.21 0.85
CA LYS A 109 -16.48 2.04 1.67
C LYS A 109 -17.73 2.56 0.95
N TYR A 110 -17.62 3.71 0.30
CA TYR A 110 -18.72 4.35 -0.43
C TYR A 110 -18.75 4.00 -1.92
N GLY A 111 -17.89 3.10 -2.41
CA GLY A 111 -17.90 2.70 -3.82
C GLY A 111 -17.65 3.85 -4.79
N VAL A 112 -16.70 4.73 -4.47
CA VAL A 112 -16.28 5.88 -5.30
C VAL A 112 -15.03 5.48 -6.09
N GLU A 113 -15.23 4.88 -7.26
CA GLU A 113 -14.14 4.25 -8.02
C GLU A 113 -13.06 5.24 -8.47
N ASP A 114 -13.45 6.40 -8.99
CA ASP A 114 -12.50 7.38 -9.50
C ASP A 114 -11.67 8.03 -8.38
N LEU A 115 -12.27 8.24 -7.20
CA LEU A 115 -11.55 8.73 -6.01
C LEU A 115 -10.55 7.68 -5.51
N LYS A 116 -10.97 6.42 -5.47
CA LYS A 116 -10.10 5.29 -5.13
C LYS A 116 -8.88 5.25 -6.06
N GLN A 117 -9.09 5.43 -7.38
CA GLN A 117 -8.01 5.48 -8.37
C GLN A 117 -7.14 6.74 -8.23
N LEU A 118 -7.72 7.89 -7.91
CA LEU A 118 -6.96 9.12 -7.66
C LEU A 118 -6.05 8.97 -6.44
N ALA A 119 -6.55 8.42 -5.33
CA ALA A 119 -5.76 8.12 -4.14
C ALA A 119 -4.65 7.10 -4.44
N CYS A 120 -4.96 6.05 -5.20
CA CYS A 120 -3.97 5.08 -5.67
C CYS A 120 -2.85 5.70 -6.50
N ARG A 121 -3.12 6.77 -7.27
CA ARG A 121 -2.09 7.43 -8.09
C ARG A 121 -1.18 8.33 -7.27
N ARG A 122 -1.71 8.98 -6.23
CA ARG A 122 -0.93 9.89 -5.37
C ARG A 122 -0.03 9.16 -4.37
N CYS A 123 -0.42 7.98 -3.89
CA CYS A 123 0.41 7.24 -2.93
C CYS A 123 1.80 6.81 -3.47
N PRO A 124 1.94 6.28 -4.71
CA PRO A 124 3.24 5.97 -5.31
C PRO A 124 4.17 7.19 -5.44
N ASP A 125 3.62 8.36 -5.79
CA ASP A 125 4.39 9.60 -5.89
C ASP A 125 5.05 9.98 -4.54
N LEU A 126 4.45 9.54 -3.43
CA LEU A 126 5.00 9.74 -2.09
C LEU A 126 6.04 8.70 -1.69
N VAL A 127 6.18 7.58 -2.40
CA VAL A 127 7.17 6.53 -2.04
C VAL A 127 8.60 7.08 -2.12
N SER A 128 8.90 7.94 -3.10
CA SER A 128 10.20 8.63 -3.18
C SER A 128 10.42 9.62 -2.05
N GLU A 129 9.35 10.09 -1.41
CA GLU A 129 9.39 11.08 -0.34
C GLU A 129 9.44 10.48 1.08
N ILE A 130 9.11 9.18 1.23
CA ILE A 130 9.13 8.47 2.52
C ILE A 130 10.46 8.68 3.26
N VAL A 131 11.56 8.48 2.55
CA VAL A 131 12.91 8.57 3.13
C VAL A 131 13.38 10.00 3.35
N PRO A 132 13.37 10.91 2.36
CA PRO A 132 13.87 12.27 2.56
C PRO A 132 13.06 13.06 3.58
N GLN A 133 11.76 12.76 3.73
CA GLN A 133 10.88 13.46 4.66
C GLN A 133 10.63 12.68 5.97
N ASN A 134 11.23 11.49 6.14
CA ASN A 134 11.00 10.59 7.28
C ASN A 134 9.51 10.35 7.56
N LEU A 135 8.72 10.08 6.52
CA LEU A 135 7.30 9.79 6.68
C LEU A 135 7.14 8.41 7.33
N ASP A 136 6.42 8.35 8.46
CA ASP A 136 6.10 7.08 9.12
C ASP A 136 4.94 6.38 8.38
N PRO A 137 5.16 5.20 7.78
CA PRO A 137 4.10 4.49 7.06
C PRO A 137 3.26 3.59 7.97
N THR A 138 3.55 3.51 9.27
CA THR A 138 3.00 2.48 10.18
C THR A 138 1.48 2.50 10.23
N ASP A 139 0.88 3.64 10.55
CA ASP A 139 -0.58 3.74 10.71
C ASP A 139 -1.31 3.64 9.38
N ALA A 140 -0.72 4.16 8.30
CA ALA A 140 -1.20 3.97 6.94
C ALA A 140 -1.23 2.48 6.53
N ILE A 141 -0.18 1.72 6.83
CA ILE A 141 -0.15 0.28 6.56
C ILE A 141 -1.21 -0.45 7.40
N LYS A 142 -1.29 -0.18 8.71
CA LYS A 142 -2.31 -0.79 9.58
C LYS A 142 -3.72 -0.56 9.04
N LEU A 143 -4.07 0.69 8.78
CA LEU A 143 -5.36 1.08 8.24
C LEU A 143 -5.65 0.39 6.91
N LEU A 144 -4.69 0.40 5.98
CA LEU A 144 -4.85 -0.23 4.67
C LEU A 144 -5.22 -1.70 4.80
N TYR A 145 -4.53 -2.45 5.66
CA TYR A 145 -4.79 -3.88 5.81
C TYR A 145 -6.08 -4.15 6.57
N THR A 146 -6.40 -3.37 7.61
CA THR A 146 -7.68 -3.49 8.34
C THR A 146 -8.89 -3.20 7.45
N ALA A 147 -8.78 -2.21 6.55
CA ALA A 147 -9.90 -1.79 5.72
C ALA A 147 -10.09 -2.62 4.43
N THR A 148 -9.14 -3.50 4.07
CA THR A 148 -9.20 -4.23 2.79
C THR A 148 -8.95 -5.75 2.89
N PRO A 149 -9.53 -6.47 3.87
CA PRO A 149 -9.16 -7.86 4.18
C PRO A 149 -9.33 -8.85 3.01
N ASP A 150 -10.38 -8.69 2.20
CA ASP A 150 -10.77 -9.70 1.19
C ASP A 150 -10.49 -9.28 -0.28
N GLN A 151 -9.71 -8.21 -0.50
CA GLN A 151 -9.48 -7.68 -1.84
C GLN A 151 -8.19 -8.27 -2.45
N GLU A 152 -8.34 -9.37 -3.20
CA GLU A 152 -7.25 -10.13 -3.87
C GLU A 152 -6.32 -9.29 -4.78
N SER A 153 -6.68 -8.04 -5.10
CA SER A 153 -5.81 -7.12 -5.83
C SER A 153 -5.92 -5.67 -5.34
N ASN A 154 -5.57 -5.42 -4.07
CA ASN A 154 -5.35 -4.06 -3.62
C ASN A 154 -4.00 -3.53 -4.15
N THR A 155 -4.06 -2.64 -5.15
CA THR A 155 -2.88 -1.98 -5.74
C THR A 155 -2.02 -1.28 -4.69
N LEU A 156 -2.62 -0.65 -3.68
CA LEU A 156 -1.86 0.02 -2.61
C LEU A 156 -1.14 -0.97 -1.70
N ARG A 157 -1.68 -2.17 -1.45
CA ARG A 157 -0.94 -3.19 -0.68
C ARG A 157 0.34 -3.61 -1.41
N LYS A 158 0.26 -3.76 -2.74
CA LYS A 158 1.45 -4.02 -3.59
C LYS A 158 2.46 -2.87 -3.53
N VAL A 159 1.99 -1.63 -3.59
CA VAL A 159 2.85 -0.44 -3.43
C VAL A 159 3.51 -0.43 -2.06
N ALA A 160 2.75 -0.64 -0.98
CA ALA A 160 3.24 -0.62 0.40
C ALA A 160 4.27 -1.73 0.65
N THR A 161 3.99 -2.96 0.24
CA THR A 161 4.91 -4.10 0.37
C THR A 161 6.18 -3.90 -0.45
N THR A 162 6.06 -3.38 -1.68
CA THR A 162 7.21 -3.04 -2.52
C THR A 162 8.06 -1.94 -1.88
N ALA A 163 7.44 -0.83 -1.44
CA ALA A 163 8.12 0.26 -0.78
C ALA A 163 8.84 -0.21 0.49
N TRP A 164 8.18 -1.02 1.31
CA TRP A 164 8.80 -1.63 2.49
C TRP A 164 10.01 -2.50 2.12
N CYS A 165 9.88 -3.39 1.14
CA CYS A 165 10.99 -4.24 0.73
C CYS A 165 12.20 -3.45 0.21
N LEU A 166 11.97 -2.30 -0.42
CA LEU A 166 13.03 -1.45 -0.97
C LEU A 166 13.66 -0.52 0.08
N LEU A 167 12.87 -0.03 1.04
CA LEU A 167 13.23 1.07 1.93
C LEU A 167 13.29 0.67 3.42
N SER A 168 13.05 -0.60 3.75
CA SER A 168 12.94 -1.09 5.15
C SER A 168 14.10 -0.68 6.03
N HIS A 169 15.34 -0.77 5.55
CA HIS A 169 16.51 -0.35 6.34
C HIS A 169 16.43 1.13 6.78
N GLN A 170 15.92 2.01 5.91
CA GLN A 170 15.80 3.44 6.20
C GLN A 170 14.57 3.72 7.07
N ILE A 171 13.43 3.12 6.73
CA ILE A 171 12.19 3.23 7.51
C ILE A 171 12.44 2.79 8.95
N VAL A 172 13.00 1.59 9.15
CA VAL A 172 13.33 1.03 10.47
C VAL A 172 14.36 1.88 11.22
N GLY A 173 15.29 2.51 10.49
CA GLY A 173 16.27 3.43 11.09
C GLY A 173 15.63 4.63 11.77
N TYR A 174 14.50 5.12 11.25
CA TYR A 174 13.74 6.25 11.81
C TYR A 174 12.65 5.79 12.81
N ILE A 175 11.75 4.87 12.43
CA ILE A 175 10.64 4.45 13.31
C ILE A 175 11.12 3.59 14.49
N GLY A 176 12.31 3.00 14.36
CA GLY A 176 12.91 2.13 15.36
C GLY A 176 12.49 0.66 15.23
N GLN A 177 13.40 -0.23 15.65
CA GLN A 177 13.22 -1.68 15.55
C GLN A 177 11.95 -2.18 16.26
N ALA A 178 11.63 -1.61 17.43
CA ALA A 178 10.47 -2.02 18.22
C ALA A 178 9.14 -1.72 17.49
N ALA A 179 9.01 -0.52 16.90
CA ALA A 179 7.82 -0.14 16.14
C ALA A 179 7.66 -1.00 14.88
N ALA A 180 8.76 -1.25 14.16
CA ALA A 180 8.75 -2.13 12.99
C ALA A 180 8.32 -3.57 13.33
N VAL A 181 8.82 -4.12 14.44
CA VAL A 181 8.41 -5.44 14.93
C VAL A 181 6.92 -5.43 15.30
N GLN A 182 6.45 -4.40 16.01
CA GLN A 182 5.05 -4.30 16.39
C GLN A 182 4.13 -4.21 15.16
N LEU A 183 4.49 -3.43 14.13
CA LEU A 183 3.74 -3.35 12.88
C LEU A 183 3.57 -4.73 12.22
N VAL A 184 4.66 -5.49 12.11
CA VAL A 184 4.67 -6.84 11.53
C VAL A 184 3.80 -7.82 12.36
N LEU A 185 3.75 -7.64 13.68
CA LEU A 185 2.90 -8.45 14.56
C LEU A 185 1.41 -8.06 14.48
N ASP A 186 1.12 -6.76 14.39
CA ASP A 186 -0.24 -6.22 14.33
C ASP A 186 -0.91 -6.54 12.98
N VAL A 187 -0.12 -6.72 11.92
CA VAL A 187 -0.61 -6.92 10.55
C VAL A 187 -0.01 -8.20 9.95
N PRO A 188 -0.55 -9.39 10.27
CA PRO A 188 0.03 -10.67 9.83
C PRO A 188 0.00 -10.85 8.31
N ASP A 189 -1.03 -10.38 7.63
CA ASP A 189 -1.12 -10.46 6.15
C ASP A 189 -0.02 -9.64 5.48
N PHE A 190 0.29 -8.45 6.01
CA PHE A 190 1.43 -7.65 5.54
C PHE A 190 2.73 -8.43 5.68
N SER A 191 2.92 -9.13 6.80
CA SER A 191 4.08 -9.98 7.06
C SER A 191 4.24 -11.12 6.07
N VAL A 192 3.13 -11.79 5.71
CA VAL A 192 3.14 -12.82 4.67
C VAL A 192 3.48 -12.22 3.31
N GLU A 193 2.86 -11.09 2.96
CA GLU A 193 3.07 -10.44 1.67
C GLU A 193 4.51 -9.90 1.51
N ILE A 194 5.10 -9.25 2.52
CA ILE A 194 6.50 -8.80 2.44
C ILE A 194 7.47 -9.98 2.35
N ALA A 195 7.21 -11.10 3.05
CA ALA A 195 8.05 -12.29 2.96
C ALA A 195 8.02 -12.88 1.54
N HIS A 196 6.83 -12.90 0.91
CA HIS A 196 6.67 -13.31 -0.48
C HIS A 196 7.40 -12.33 -1.42
N GLN A 197 7.23 -11.02 -1.26
CA GLN A 197 7.89 -10.01 -2.09
C GLN A 197 9.42 -10.06 -1.96
N TYR A 198 9.96 -10.23 -0.76
CA TYR A 198 11.39 -10.46 -0.57
C TYR A 198 11.87 -11.70 -1.33
N SER A 199 11.11 -12.81 -1.34
CA SER A 199 11.50 -14.01 -2.09
C SER A 199 11.60 -13.76 -3.62
N ILE A 200 10.77 -12.85 -4.15
CA ILE A 200 10.79 -12.44 -5.56
C ILE A 200 11.99 -11.53 -5.83
N LEU A 201 12.20 -10.51 -4.98
CA LEU A 201 13.27 -9.50 -5.15
C LEU A 201 14.67 -10.09 -4.90
N VAL A 202 14.78 -11.00 -3.93
CA VAL A 202 16.03 -11.65 -3.53
C VAL A 202 16.25 -12.93 -4.36
N ARG A 203 15.87 -12.94 -5.65
CA ARG A 203 16.25 -14.01 -6.61
C ARG A 203 17.78 -14.03 -6.81
N GLY A 204 18.48 -14.53 -5.80
CA GLY A 204 19.89 -14.83 -5.84
C GLY A 204 20.11 -16.07 -6.69
N ARG A 205 21.08 -16.01 -7.61
CA ARG A 205 21.65 -17.24 -8.16
C ARG A 205 22.47 -17.88 -7.05
N VAL A 206 22.02 -19.02 -6.53
CA VAL A 206 22.90 -19.90 -5.76
C VAL A 206 23.91 -20.47 -6.76
N SER A 207 25.09 -19.84 -6.84
CA SER A 207 26.23 -20.47 -7.52
C SER A 207 26.87 -21.40 -6.51
N GLU A 208 26.57 -22.70 -6.61
CA GLU A 208 27.39 -23.71 -5.94
C GLU A 208 28.74 -23.75 -6.64
N LYS A 209 29.77 -23.16 -6.03
CA LYS A 209 31.14 -23.53 -6.38
C LYS A 209 31.45 -24.82 -5.65
N SER A 210 31.14 -25.96 -6.25
CA SER A 210 31.75 -27.21 -5.79
C SER A 210 33.25 -27.11 -6.04
N SER A 211 34.05 -26.98 -4.97
CA SER A 211 35.49 -27.18 -5.11
C SER A 211 35.71 -28.63 -5.53
N ASN A 212 36.22 -28.83 -6.73
CA ASN A 212 36.58 -30.16 -7.20
C ASN A 212 37.87 -30.66 -6.56
N THR A 213 38.54 -29.88 -5.71
CA THR A 213 39.79 -30.28 -5.06
C THR A 213 39.60 -30.64 -3.58
N CYS A 214 40.34 -31.66 -3.12
CA CYS A 214 40.43 -32.02 -1.72
C CYS A 214 41.13 -30.91 -0.93
N ARG A 215 40.55 -30.45 0.19
CA ARG A 215 41.11 -29.33 0.96
C ARG A 215 42.43 -29.66 1.66
N GLU A 216 42.70 -30.94 1.92
CA GLU A 216 43.91 -31.36 2.65
C GLU A 216 45.10 -31.70 1.74
N CYS A 217 44.85 -32.32 0.58
CA CYS A 217 45.92 -32.75 -0.33
C CYS A 217 45.85 -32.14 -1.73
N GLY A 218 44.82 -31.35 -2.04
CA GLY A 218 44.67 -30.69 -3.35
C GLY A 218 44.13 -31.58 -4.47
N GLU A 219 43.97 -32.89 -4.25
CA GLU A 219 43.55 -33.86 -5.27
C GLU A 219 42.18 -33.56 -5.90
N GLU A 220 42.09 -33.72 -7.22
CA GLU A 220 40.87 -33.45 -7.98
C GLU A 220 39.82 -34.58 -7.87
N ARG A 221 38.54 -34.18 -7.86
CA ARG A 221 37.39 -35.06 -7.77
C ARG A 221 36.93 -35.47 -9.18
N HIS A 222 37.35 -36.64 -9.68
CA HIS A 222 36.95 -37.18 -11.00
C HIS A 222 35.76 -38.17 -11.02
N GLY A 223 34.51 -37.74 -11.11
CA GLY A 223 33.36 -38.64 -11.29
C GLY A 223 32.07 -38.13 -10.68
N ASN A 224 31.00 -38.94 -10.69
CA ASN A 224 29.66 -38.50 -10.27
C ASN A 224 29.61 -38.09 -8.79
N TYR A 225 29.14 -36.86 -8.53
CA TYR A 225 29.15 -36.19 -7.23
C TYR A 225 28.40 -36.92 -6.09
N PRO A 226 27.23 -37.57 -6.32
CA PRO A 226 26.47 -38.22 -5.24
C PRO A 226 27.21 -39.40 -4.61
N GLU A 227 27.92 -40.20 -5.39
CA GLU A 227 28.66 -41.38 -4.91
C GLU A 227 29.94 -41.00 -4.15
N ARG A 228 30.51 -39.83 -4.45
CA ARG A 228 31.77 -39.33 -3.87
C ARG A 228 31.61 -38.69 -2.48
N LEU A 229 30.40 -38.30 -2.09
CA LEU A 229 30.11 -37.81 -0.74
C LEU A 229 30.31 -38.89 0.34
N PHE A 230 30.21 -40.16 -0.05
CA PHE A 230 30.33 -41.33 0.83
C PHE A 230 31.68 -42.05 0.72
N ARG A 231 32.59 -41.59 -0.15
CA ARG A 231 33.92 -42.19 -0.34
C ARG A 231 35.01 -41.29 0.24
N SER A 232 36.07 -41.90 0.76
CA SER A 232 37.26 -41.18 1.21
C SER A 232 38.08 -40.66 0.02
N CYS A 233 38.82 -39.56 0.20
CA CYS A 233 39.76 -39.04 -0.79
C CYS A 233 40.82 -40.09 -1.14
N GLN A 234 41.12 -40.27 -2.42
CA GLN A 234 42.12 -41.26 -2.84
C GLN A 234 43.57 -40.86 -2.50
N GLY A 235 43.85 -39.58 -2.27
CA GLY A 235 45.18 -39.10 -1.85
C GLY A 235 45.39 -39.18 -0.33
N CYS A 236 44.54 -38.52 0.46
CA CYS A 236 44.71 -38.44 1.91
C CYS A 236 43.82 -39.38 2.74
N HIS A 237 42.96 -40.18 2.09
CA HIS A 237 42.00 -41.10 2.71
C HIS A 237 41.02 -40.49 3.72
N ARG A 238 40.94 -39.15 3.81
CA ARG A 238 39.97 -38.45 4.66
C ARG A 238 38.63 -38.24 3.97
N SER A 239 37.58 -38.04 4.78
CA SER A 239 36.22 -37.85 4.26
C SER A 239 36.07 -36.48 3.57
N PHE A 240 35.33 -36.46 2.47
CA PHE A 240 34.98 -35.21 1.78
C PHE A 240 33.89 -34.40 2.48
N ALA A 241 33.40 -34.86 3.64
CA ALA A 241 32.28 -34.28 4.40
C ALA A 241 32.52 -32.85 4.91
N GLN A 242 33.75 -32.34 4.84
CA GLN A 242 34.12 -31.01 5.34
C GLN A 242 34.15 -29.91 4.26
N SER A 243 33.71 -30.16 3.03
CA SER A 243 33.58 -29.07 2.04
C SER A 243 32.46 -28.10 2.46
N ARG A 244 32.81 -26.98 3.09
CA ARG A 244 31.89 -25.85 3.30
C ARG A 244 31.32 -25.43 1.95
N ARG A 245 30.00 -25.42 1.82
CA ARG A 245 29.33 -24.76 0.70
C ARG A 245 29.47 -23.26 0.89
N GLU A 246 30.31 -22.62 0.09
CA GLU A 246 30.34 -21.17 0.03
C GLU A 246 29.18 -20.71 -0.86
N VAL A 247 28.06 -20.35 -0.24
CA VAL A 247 26.92 -19.76 -0.96
C VAL A 247 27.25 -18.30 -1.22
N LYS A 248 27.70 -18.00 -2.44
CA LYS A 248 27.82 -16.60 -2.88
C LYS A 248 26.45 -16.08 -3.28
N LEU A 249 25.77 -15.44 -2.34
CA LEU A 249 24.58 -14.64 -2.63
C LEU A 249 25.03 -13.39 -3.38
N LYS A 250 24.85 -13.36 -4.71
CA LYS A 250 24.80 -12.09 -5.44
C LYS A 250 23.37 -11.58 -5.36
N THR A 251 23.07 -10.78 -4.34
CA THR A 251 21.87 -9.95 -4.32
C THR A 251 22.09 -8.82 -5.32
N ARG A 252 21.61 -9.00 -6.56
CA ARG A 252 21.46 -7.88 -7.47
C ARG A 252 20.00 -7.50 -7.41
N MET A 253 19.66 -6.60 -6.48
CA MET A 253 18.35 -5.97 -6.48
C MET A 253 18.33 -5.02 -7.67
N GLN A 254 17.83 -5.49 -8.81
CA GLN A 254 17.54 -4.62 -9.95
C GLN A 254 16.18 -3.99 -9.66
N ILE A 255 16.22 -2.75 -9.19
CA ILE A 255 15.02 -1.93 -9.02
C ILE A 255 14.69 -1.38 -10.41
N ASP A 256 13.68 -1.96 -11.05
CA ASP A 256 13.15 -1.44 -12.30
C ASP A 256 12.03 -0.45 -11.95
N PHE A 257 12.33 0.85 -11.99
CA PHE A 257 11.37 1.92 -11.70
C PHE A 257 10.27 2.05 -12.78
N GLY A 258 10.34 1.26 -13.85
CA GLY A 258 9.34 1.23 -14.93
C GLY A 258 7.99 0.58 -14.57
N MET A 259 7.81 0.04 -13.36
CA MET A 259 6.52 -0.54 -12.93
C MET A 259 5.49 0.49 -12.43
N PHE A 260 5.87 1.76 -12.31
CA PHE A 260 4.99 2.85 -11.86
C PHE A 260 4.69 3.90 -12.94
N GLN A 261 4.95 3.59 -14.21
CA GLN A 261 4.52 4.41 -15.37
C GLN A 261 3.24 3.85 -16.00
#